data_AF-A0A953YHA2-F1
#
_entry.id   AF-A0A953YHA2-F1
#
_cell.length_a   1.000
_cell.length_b   1.000
_cell.length_c   1.000
_cell.angle_alpha   90.00
_cell.angle_beta   90.00
_cell.angle_gamma   90.00
#
_symmetry.space_group_name_H-M   'P 1'
#
loop_
_entity.id
_entity.type
_entity.pdbx_description
1 polymer ?
#
loop_
_entity_poly.entity_id
_entity_poly.type
_entity_poly.pdbx_seq_one_letter_code
_entity_poly.pdbx_strand_id
1 'polypeptide(L)'
;VVQGIGQAMTERTVYDADGQLLTASFLDYAMPRADDMPRFYFETRNVPCVTNAFGIKGAGEAGSIGSSPAVMNAIADALYRAYGVADIDMPATPLSVWSTIQAATRAAA
;
A
#
# COMPACT_ATOMS: atom_id res chain seq x y z
N VAL A 1 0.85 -3.32 -9.44
CA VAL A 1 0.39 -1.96 -9.08
C VAL A 1 -0.84 -2.05 -8.20
N VAL A 2 -1.99 -2.47 -8.74
CA VAL A 2 -3.23 -2.60 -7.94
C VAL A 2 -3.05 -3.45 -6.68
N GLN A 3 -2.34 -4.58 -6.78
CA GLN A 3 -2.02 -5.43 -5.62
C GLN A 3 -1.25 -4.69 -4.51
N GLY A 4 -0.29 -3.83 -4.87
CA GLY A 4 0.46 -3.10 -3.85
C GLY A 4 -0.30 -1.91 -3.27
N ILE A 5 -1.20 -1.30 -4.06
CA ILE A 5 -2.15 -0.31 -3.52
C ILE A 5 -3.09 -0.98 -2.53
N GLY A 6 -3.63 -2.16 -2.85
CA GLY A 6 -4.46 -2.95 -1.96
C GLY A 6 -3.75 -3.32 -0.67
N GLN A 7 -2.54 -3.87 -0.75
CA GLN A 7 -1.70 -4.15 0.42
C GLN A 7 -1.45 -2.90 1.29
N ALA A 8 -1.23 -1.73 0.68
CA ALA A 8 -0.97 -0.50 1.40
C ALA A 8 -2.20 0.06 2.12
N MET A 9 -3.40 -0.10 1.56
CA MET A 9 -4.57 0.67 1.98
C MET A 9 -5.72 -0.16 2.55
N THR A 10 -5.91 -1.41 2.12
CA THR A 10 -7.16 -2.15 2.38
C THR A 10 -6.96 -3.59 2.83
N GLU A 11 -6.02 -4.30 2.21
CA GLU A 11 -5.83 -5.73 2.41
C GLU A 11 -5.21 -6.04 3.78
N ARG A 12 -5.83 -6.93 4.54
CA ARG A 12 -5.33 -7.38 5.84
C ARG A 12 -5.83 -8.78 6.18
N THR A 13 -4.92 -9.64 6.56
CA THR A 13 -5.25 -10.93 7.19
C THR A 13 -5.38 -10.71 8.71
N VAL A 14 -6.56 -11.02 9.25
CA VAL A 14 -6.89 -10.88 10.67
C VAL A 14 -7.30 -12.22 11.24
N TYR A 15 -6.62 -12.63 12.30
CA TYR A 15 -6.95 -13.78 13.13
C TYR A 15 -7.46 -13.31 14.50
N ASP A 16 -8.38 -14.04 15.10
CA ASP A 16 -8.74 -13.83 16.50
C ASP A 16 -7.76 -14.54 17.46
N ALA A 17 -8.02 -14.46 18.76
CA ALA A 17 -7.17 -15.04 19.81
C ALA A 17 -7.13 -16.58 19.79
N ASP A 18 -8.14 -17.22 19.20
CA ASP A 18 -8.24 -18.68 19.09
C ASP A 18 -7.63 -19.19 17.76
N GLY A 19 -7.14 -18.27 16.91
CA GLY A 19 -6.51 -18.59 15.63
C GLY A 19 -7.49 -18.74 14.47
N GLN A 20 -8.74 -18.32 14.63
CA GLN A 20 -9.71 -18.33 13.54
C GLN A 20 -9.46 -17.16 12.58
N LEU A 21 -9.42 -17.45 11.27
CA LEU A 21 -9.28 -16.43 10.23
C LEU A 21 -10.60 -15.65 10.06
N LEU A 22 -10.63 -14.40 10.51
CA LEU A 22 -11.81 -13.53 10.43
C LEU A 22 -12.02 -12.91 9.06
N THR A 23 -10.97 -12.90 8.23
CA THR A 23 -10.94 -12.25 6.90
C THR A 23 -10.89 -13.28 5.78
N ALA A 24 -11.62 -14.38 5.94
CA ALA A 24 -11.61 -15.54 5.04
C ALA A 24 -12.51 -15.37 3.79
N SER A 25 -13.09 -14.19 3.59
CA SER A 25 -14.02 -13.90 2.49
C SER A 25 -13.76 -12.50 1.91
N PHE A 26 -14.18 -12.23 0.69
CA PHE A 26 -14.10 -10.88 0.09
C PHE A 26 -15.10 -9.87 0.67
N LEU A 27 -15.95 -10.28 1.62
CA LEU A 27 -16.73 -9.33 2.41
C LEU A 27 -15.87 -8.66 3.47
N ASP A 28 -14.87 -9.39 3.99
CA ASP A 28 -14.03 -8.98 5.12
C ASP A 28 -12.60 -8.63 4.67
N TYR A 29 -12.10 -9.31 3.64
CA TYR A 29 -10.85 -9.01 2.96
C TYR A 29 -11.13 -8.08 1.77
N ALA A 30 -10.81 -6.80 1.95
CA ALA A 30 -11.12 -5.75 0.99
C ALA A 30 -10.22 -5.80 -0.26
N MET A 31 -10.70 -6.53 -1.28
CA MET A 31 -10.09 -6.58 -2.61
C MET A 31 -10.25 -5.24 -3.34
N PRO A 32 -9.16 -4.68 -3.92
CA PRO A 32 -9.25 -3.47 -4.74
C PRO A 32 -10.19 -3.61 -5.93
N ARG A 33 -11.02 -2.59 -6.15
CA ARG A 33 -11.95 -2.49 -7.29
C ARG A 33 -11.49 -1.42 -8.27
N ALA A 34 -12.13 -1.41 -9.44
CA ALA A 34 -11.76 -0.49 -10.53
C ALA A 34 -11.98 0.98 -10.15
N ASP A 35 -12.99 1.28 -9.35
CA ASP A 35 -13.34 2.61 -8.85
C ASP A 35 -12.48 3.07 -7.67
N ASP A 36 -11.77 2.16 -7.00
CA ASP A 36 -10.80 2.50 -5.96
C ASP A 36 -9.47 3.03 -6.53
N MET A 37 -9.21 2.81 -7.83
CA MET A 37 -7.90 3.02 -8.44
C MET A 37 -7.78 4.34 -9.21
N PRO A 38 -6.62 5.01 -9.14
CA PRO A 38 -6.33 6.12 -10.03
C PRO A 38 -6.10 5.62 -11.46
N ARG A 39 -6.12 6.55 -12.43
CA ARG A 39 -5.60 6.25 -13.78
C ARG A 39 -4.09 6.04 -13.71
N PHE A 40 -3.60 4.99 -14.37
CA PHE A 40 -2.17 4.69 -14.43
C PHE A 40 -1.52 5.30 -15.67
N TYR A 41 -0.35 5.91 -15.47
CA TYR A 41 0.58 6.24 -16.55
C TYR A 41 1.71 5.20 -16.54
N PHE A 42 2.20 4.83 -17.73
CA PHE A 42 3.23 3.81 -17.89
C PHE A 42 4.24 4.22 -18.95
N GLU A 43 5.52 4.06 -18.63
CA GLU A 43 6.64 4.24 -19.54
C GLU A 43 7.75 3.23 -19.22
N THR A 44 8.66 3.03 -20.17
CA THR A 44 9.75 2.06 -20.05
C THR A 44 11.10 2.71 -20.27
N ARG A 45 12.10 2.30 -19.48
CA ARG A 45 13.51 2.59 -19.72
C ARG A 45 14.28 1.28 -19.92
N ASN A 46 14.58 0.97 -21.17
CA ASN A 46 15.20 -0.30 -21.52
C ASN A 46 16.71 -0.26 -21.28
N VAL A 47 17.18 -1.10 -20.37
CA VAL A 47 18.61 -1.39 -20.13
C VAL A 47 18.80 -2.90 -20.31
N PRO A 48 19.44 -3.36 -21.39
CA PRO A 48 19.61 -4.79 -21.65
C PRO A 48 20.31 -5.54 -20.51
N CYS A 49 19.97 -6.81 -20.35
CA CYS A 49 20.69 -7.71 -19.45
C CYS A 49 21.97 -8.24 -20.10
N VAL A 50 23.11 -8.17 -19.41
CA VAL A 50 24.39 -8.65 -19.96
C VAL A 50 24.65 -10.13 -19.68
N THR A 51 23.79 -10.79 -18.89
CA THR A 51 24.03 -12.14 -18.37
C THR A 51 23.18 -13.24 -19.04
N ASN A 52 22.29 -12.89 -19.96
CA ASN A 52 21.55 -13.86 -20.77
C ASN A 52 21.59 -13.50 -22.25
N ALA A 53 21.53 -14.52 -23.12
CA ALA A 53 21.67 -14.38 -24.57
C ALA A 53 20.62 -13.48 -25.23
N PHE A 54 19.48 -13.26 -24.57
CA PHE A 54 18.37 -12.49 -25.12
C PHE A 54 18.33 -11.03 -24.63
N GLY A 55 19.18 -10.66 -23.66
CA GLY A 55 19.18 -9.31 -23.08
C GLY A 55 17.92 -8.95 -22.27
N ILE A 56 17.07 -9.92 -21.93
CA ILE A 56 15.77 -9.70 -21.29
C ILE A 56 15.86 -9.72 -19.76
N LYS A 57 14.91 -9.07 -19.09
CA LYS A 57 14.75 -9.06 -17.63
C LYS A 57 13.30 -9.40 -17.26
N GLY A 58 13.10 -10.09 -16.14
CA GLY A 58 11.77 -10.30 -15.57
C GLY A 58 11.21 -8.99 -14.99
N ALA A 59 9.90 -8.79 -15.14
CA ALA A 59 9.22 -7.58 -14.65
C ALA A 59 7.85 -7.86 -13.99
N GLY A 60 7.45 -9.13 -13.86
CA GLY A 60 6.10 -9.51 -13.38
C GLY A 60 5.72 -8.91 -12.03
N GLU A 61 6.70 -8.81 -11.11
CA GLU A 61 6.49 -8.28 -9.76
C GLU A 61 6.83 -6.79 -9.63
N ALA A 62 7.49 -6.19 -10.62
CA ALA A 62 8.02 -4.83 -10.53
C ALA A 62 6.92 -3.82 -10.17
N GLY A 63 5.74 -4.02 -10.76
CA GLY A 63 4.58 -3.17 -10.49
C GLY A 63 4.02 -3.32 -9.08
N SER A 64 4.12 -4.49 -8.43
CA SER A 64 3.60 -4.72 -7.08
C SER A 64 4.61 -4.33 -6.01
N ILE A 65 5.90 -4.60 -6.25
CA ILE A 65 7.01 -4.17 -5.38
C ILE A 65 7.06 -2.64 -5.28
N GLY A 66 6.96 -1.93 -6.40
CA GLY A 66 7.09 -0.47 -6.40
C GLY A 66 5.86 0.27 -5.87
N SER A 67 4.66 -0.28 -6.05
CA SER A 67 3.42 0.43 -5.72
C SER A 67 3.17 0.58 -4.22
N SER A 68 3.39 -0.47 -3.40
CA SER A 68 3.12 -0.40 -1.96
C SER A 68 3.93 0.72 -1.27
N PRO A 69 5.26 0.81 -1.43
CA PRO A 69 6.04 1.89 -0.81
C PRO A 69 5.74 3.25 -1.44
N ALA A 70 5.40 3.34 -2.73
CA ALA A 70 5.03 4.61 -3.34
C ALA A 70 3.78 5.21 -2.68
N VAL A 71 2.76 4.39 -2.41
CA VAL A 71 1.54 4.81 -1.71
C VAL A 71 1.82 5.17 -0.26
N MET A 72 2.54 4.31 0.48
CA MET A 72 2.84 4.56 1.89
C MET A 72 3.69 5.81 2.10
N ASN A 73 4.68 6.05 1.24
CA ASN A 73 5.49 7.27 1.29
C ASN A 73 4.63 8.52 1.03
N ALA A 74 3.67 8.45 0.11
CA ALA A 74 2.77 9.56 -0.15
C ALA A 74 1.85 9.85 1.06
N ILE A 75 1.33 8.82 1.71
CA ILE A 75 0.51 8.96 2.92
C ILE A 75 1.35 9.52 4.08
N ALA A 76 2.54 8.98 4.32
CA ALA A 76 3.44 9.45 5.37
C ALA A 76 3.88 10.91 5.14
N ASP A 77 4.24 11.29 3.92
CA ASP A 77 4.58 12.68 3.58
C ASP A 77 3.40 13.63 3.83
N ALA A 78 2.19 13.25 3.44
CA ALA A 78 0.99 14.04 3.69
C ALA A 78 0.70 14.21 5.20
N LEU A 79 0.80 13.14 5.97
CA LEU A 79 0.58 13.14 7.42
C LEU A 79 1.64 13.94 8.16
N TYR A 80 2.91 13.82 7.77
CA TYR A 80 4.01 14.59 8.33
C TYR A 80 3.81 16.09 8.11
N ARG A 81 3.53 16.50 6.86
CA ARG A 81 3.36 17.92 6.51
C ARG A 81 2.15 18.58 7.18
N ALA A 82 1.05 17.85 7.34
CA ALA A 82 -0.18 18.41 7.87
C ALA A 82 -0.27 18.33 9.41
N TYR A 83 0.27 17.26 10.02
CA TYR A 83 0.04 16.95 11.44
C TYR A 83 1.31 16.59 12.22
N GLY A 84 2.50 16.62 11.59
CA GLY A 84 3.77 16.27 12.25
C GLY A 84 3.92 14.77 12.58
N VAL A 85 3.08 13.91 12.00
CA VAL A 85 3.12 12.46 12.18
C VAL A 85 4.28 11.89 11.37
N ALA A 86 5.23 11.21 12.02
CA ALA A 86 6.43 10.71 11.37
C ALA A 86 6.22 9.40 10.59
N ASP A 87 5.30 8.55 11.04
CA ASP A 87 5.07 7.22 10.49
C ASP A 87 3.62 6.73 10.67
N ILE A 88 3.26 5.71 9.88
CA ILE A 88 2.00 5.00 9.96
C ILE A 88 2.19 3.57 9.41
N ASP A 89 1.61 2.59 10.09
CA ASP A 89 1.67 1.18 9.69
C ASP A 89 0.67 0.85 8.57
N MET A 90 1.01 -0.17 7.77
CA MET A 90 0.08 -0.77 6.83
C MET A 90 -0.91 -1.74 7.53
N PRO A 91 -2.14 -1.86 7.00
CA PRO A 91 -2.71 -1.01 5.96
C PRO A 91 -3.12 0.36 6.53
N ALA A 92 -2.85 1.41 5.76
CA ALA A 92 -3.28 2.78 6.04
C ALA A 92 -4.77 2.96 5.66
N THR A 93 -5.64 2.20 6.33
CA THR A 93 -7.10 2.31 6.16
C THR A 93 -7.59 3.69 6.59
N PRO A 94 -8.77 4.15 6.12
CA PRO A 94 -9.35 5.41 6.55
C PRO A 94 -9.45 5.53 8.07
N LEU A 95 -9.78 4.44 8.77
CA LEU A 95 -9.84 4.41 10.23
C LEU A 95 -8.46 4.55 10.88
N SER A 96 -7.44 3.87 10.33
CA SER A 96 -6.05 3.97 10.81
C SER A 96 -5.55 5.41 10.68
N VAL A 97 -5.70 6.00 9.48
CA VAL A 97 -5.32 7.38 9.19
C VAL A 97 -6.04 8.37 10.12
N TRP A 98 -7.36 8.24 10.26
CA TRP A 98 -8.13 9.11 11.15
C TRP A 98 -7.68 8.99 12.61
N SER A 99 -7.49 7.76 13.11
CA SER A 99 -7.06 7.52 14.49
C SER A 99 -5.69 8.14 14.77
N THR A 100 -4.77 8.03 13.82
CA THR A 100 -3.43 8.62 13.88
C THR A 100 -3.49 10.16 13.95
N ILE A 101 -4.30 10.79 13.09
CA ILE A 101 -4.51 12.25 13.10
C ILE A 101 -5.08 12.70 14.45
N GLN A 102 -6.09 12.00 14.96
CA GLN A 102 -6.72 12.33 16.24
C GLN A 102 -5.74 12.18 17.41
N ALA A 103 -4.88 11.16 17.40
CA ALA A 103 -3.85 10.97 18.42
C ALA A 103 -2.82 12.11 18.40
N ALA A 104 -2.31 12.47 17.21
CA ALA A 104 -1.37 13.57 17.04
C ALA A 104 -1.96 14.92 17.49
N THR A 105 -3.21 15.19 17.13
CA THR A 105 -3.90 16.44 17.48
C THR A 105 -4.08 16.59 18.99
N ARG A 106 -4.42 15.50 19.69
CA ARG A 106 -4.53 15.51 21.16
C ARG A 106 -3.18 15.68 21.86
N ALA A 107 -2.10 15.16 21.30
CA ALA A 107 -0.76 15.31 21.87
C ALA A 107 -0.21 16.74 21.73
N ALA A 108 -0.71 17.50 20.75
CA ALA A 108 -0.33 18.89 20.52
C ALA A 108 -1.15 19.91 21.34
N ALA A 109 -2.25 19.48 21.96
CA ALA A 109 -3.14 20.30 22.79
C ALA A 109 -2.71 20.29 24.27
#